data_AF-A0A2U3C950-F1
#
_entry.id   AF-A0A2U3C950-F1
#
_cell.length_a   1.000
_cell.length_b   1.000
_cell.length_c   1.000
_cell.angle_alpha   90.00
_cell.angle_beta   90.00
_cell.angle_gamma   90.00
#
_symmetry.space_group_name_H-M   'P 1'
#
loop_
_entity.id
_entity.type
_entity.pdbx_description
1 polymer ?
#
loop_
_entity_poly.entity_id
_entity_poly.type
_entity_poly.pdbx_seq_one_letter_code
_entity_poly.pdbx_strand_id
1 'polypeptide(L)'
;MAANVNVTYQDMKDAATKLRTGQHDITQKLHDLQKYVNQLVNGGYVTDRSSKQFEQSYTEFNNGATKTIEGIDGMAKFLEQAAQTFQQADEQLAKGIGH
;
A
#
# COMPACT_ATOMS: atom_id res chain seq x y z
N MET A 1 -15.92 -7.30 -25.03
CA MET A 1 -14.77 -8.22 -24.98
C MET A 1 -14.37 -8.32 -23.53
N ALA A 2 -14.89 -9.31 -22.81
CA ALA A 2 -14.46 -9.58 -21.45
C ALA A 2 -12.96 -9.89 -21.53
N ALA A 3 -12.14 -9.13 -20.80
CA ALA A 3 -10.82 -9.63 -20.48
C ALA A 3 -11.09 -10.94 -19.73
N ASN A 4 -10.93 -12.08 -20.40
CA ASN A 4 -10.68 -13.33 -19.71
C ASN A 4 -9.33 -13.10 -19.06
N VAL A 5 -9.40 -12.52 -17.87
CA VAL A 5 -8.28 -12.24 -16.99
C VAL A 5 -7.78 -13.63 -16.61
N ASN A 6 -6.93 -14.18 -17.47
CA ASN A 6 -6.16 -15.38 -17.24
C ASN A 6 -5.05 -15.03 -16.24
N VAL A 7 -5.42 -14.40 -15.12
CA VAL A 7 -4.50 -14.04 -14.05
C VAL A 7 -4.10 -15.35 -13.41
N THR A 8 -2.85 -15.70 -13.65
CA THR A 8 -2.22 -16.84 -13.01
C THR A 8 -2.02 -16.54 -11.53
N TYR A 9 -1.84 -17.57 -10.71
CA TYR A 9 -1.43 -17.36 -9.32
C TYR A 9 -0.09 -16.58 -9.23
N GLN A 10 0.74 -16.63 -10.28
CA GLN A 10 1.98 -15.85 -10.36
C GLN A 10 1.69 -14.36 -10.54
N ASP A 11 0.77 -14.00 -11.44
CA ASP A 11 0.36 -12.61 -11.64
C ASP A 11 -0.22 -12.00 -10.35
N MET A 12 -0.96 -12.79 -9.57
CA MET A 12 -1.48 -12.36 -8.27
C MET A 12 -0.35 -12.10 -7.25
N LYS A 13 0.65 -12.99 -7.17
CA LYS A 13 1.82 -12.83 -6.29
C LYS A 13 2.65 -11.61 -6.69
N ASP A 14 2.83 -11.39 -7.99
CA ASP A 14 3.56 -10.23 -8.52
C ASP A 14 2.80 -8.92 -8.23
N ALA A 15 1.48 -8.92 -8.41
CA ALA A 15 0.64 -7.78 -8.07
C ALA A 15 0.68 -7.48 -6.56
N ALA A 16 0.58 -8.48 -5.69
CA ALA A 16 0.70 -8.30 -4.25
C ALA A 16 2.05 -7.69 -3.84
N THR A 17 3.14 -8.17 -4.45
CA THR A 17 4.49 -7.64 -4.21
C THR A 17 4.59 -6.18 -4.65
N LYS A 18 4.11 -5.85 -5.87
CA LYS A 18 4.07 -4.47 -6.37
C LYS A 18 3.28 -3.54 -5.46
N LEU A 19 2.13 -4.00 -4.94
CA LEU A 19 1.32 -3.23 -4.01
C LEU A 19 2.07 -2.95 -2.70
N ARG A 20 2.77 -3.93 -2.13
CA ARG A 20 3.59 -3.71 -0.92
C ARG A 20 4.76 -2.77 -1.15
N THR A 21 5.46 -2.91 -2.27
CA THR A 21 6.54 -1.99 -2.62
C THR A 21 6.00 -0.58 -2.75
N GLY A 22 4.91 -0.37 -3.50
CA GLY A 22 4.28 0.94 -3.64
C GLY A 22 3.81 1.50 -2.30
N GLN A 23 3.21 0.68 -1.43
CA GLN A 23 2.84 1.08 -0.07
C GLN A 23 4.06 1.60 0.70
N HIS A 24 5.15 0.85 0.72
CA HIS A 24 6.38 1.22 1.42
C HIS A 24 6.94 2.54 0.89
N ASP A 25 7.04 2.68 -0.43
CA ASP A 25 7.57 3.89 -1.08
C ASP A 25 6.74 5.14 -0.72
N ILE A 26 5.40 5.02 -0.74
CA ILE A 26 4.54 6.15 -0.39
C ILE A 26 4.66 6.48 1.11
N THR A 27 4.67 5.48 1.99
CA THR A 27 4.85 5.69 3.44
C THR A 27 6.19 6.36 3.74
N GLN A 28 7.27 5.93 3.09
CA GLN A 28 8.58 6.59 3.22
C GLN A 28 8.50 8.05 2.76
N LYS A 29 7.88 8.30 1.60
CA LYS A 29 7.76 9.65 1.06
C LYS A 29 6.96 10.59 1.97
N LEU A 30 5.87 10.11 2.55
CA LEU A 30 5.07 10.85 3.52
C LEU A 30 5.90 11.22 4.75
N HIS A 31 6.65 10.27 5.31
CA HIS A 31 7.52 10.50 6.45
C HIS A 31 8.63 11.52 6.16
N ASP A 32 9.24 11.47 4.96
CA ASP A 32 10.24 12.44 4.55
C ASP A 32 9.67 13.85 4.42
N LEU A 33 8.48 13.99 3.83
CA LEU A 33 7.82 15.28 3.72
C LEU A 33 7.39 15.83 5.09
N GLN A 34 6.94 14.96 6.01
CA GLN A 34 6.66 15.34 7.39
C GLN A 34 7.89 15.88 8.10
N LYS A 35 9.04 15.22 7.97
CA LYS A 35 10.31 15.73 8.52
C LYS A 35 10.67 17.09 7.96
N TYR A 36 10.52 17.28 6.64
CA TYR A 36 10.79 18.55 5.99
C TYR A 36 9.89 19.68 6.52
N VAL A 37 8.58 19.43 6.64
CA VAL A 37 7.63 20.38 7.21
C VAL A 37 8.00 20.73 8.65
N ASN A 38 8.31 19.73 9.48
CA ASN A 38 8.75 19.95 10.86
C ASN A 38 10.04 20.78 10.93
N GLN A 39 10.98 20.60 10.00
CA GLN A 39 12.20 21.40 9.92
C GLN A 39 11.92 22.85 9.53
N LEU A 40 11.02 23.10 8.57
CA LEU A 40 10.62 24.47 8.20
C LEU A 40 9.96 25.19 9.38
N VAL A 41 9.09 24.50 10.09
CA VAL A 41 8.41 25.00 11.28
C VAL A 41 9.44 25.29 12.39
N ASN A 42 10.29 24.34 12.74
CA ASN A 42 11.30 24.54 13.79
C ASN A 42 12.40 25.55 13.40
N GLY A 43 12.65 25.75 12.10
CA GLY A 43 13.69 26.63 11.56
C GLY A 43 13.32 28.12 11.50
N GLY A 44 12.14 28.52 11.99
CA GLY A 44 11.78 29.93 12.13
C GLY A 44 10.74 30.44 11.14
N TYR A 45 10.10 29.58 10.34
CA TYR A 45 8.93 29.96 9.52
C TYR A 45 7.67 30.31 10.37
N VAL A 46 7.76 30.26 11.70
CA VAL A 46 6.62 30.14 12.65
C VAL A 46 6.48 31.34 13.58
N THR A 47 6.82 32.53 13.10
CA THR A 47 6.58 33.76 13.86
C THR A 47 5.09 34.08 14.04
N ASP A 48 4.16 33.41 13.33
CA ASP A 48 2.72 33.70 13.35
C ASP A 48 1.79 32.49 13.55
N ARG A 49 0.55 32.75 14.00
CA ARG A 49 -0.53 31.73 14.22
C ARG A 49 -0.77 30.82 13.01
N SER A 50 -0.55 31.32 11.80
CA SER A 50 -0.73 30.58 10.54
C SER A 50 0.18 29.35 10.44
N SER A 51 1.39 29.42 10.97
CA SER A 51 2.37 28.33 10.84
C SER A 51 2.08 27.16 11.79
N LYS A 52 1.49 27.43 12.97
CA LYS A 52 0.97 26.37 13.86
C LYS A 52 -0.24 25.66 13.26
N GLN A 53 -1.15 26.43 12.64
CA GLN A 53 -2.30 25.84 11.95
C GLN A 53 -1.85 24.97 10.77
N PHE A 54 -0.83 25.42 10.03
CA PHE A 54 -0.24 24.63 8.94
C PHE A 54 0.37 23.32 9.44
N GLU A 55 1.16 23.35 10.52
CA GLU A 55 1.73 22.14 11.13
C GLU A 55 0.65 21.13 11.54
N GLN A 56 -0.42 21.61 12.19
CA GLN A 56 -1.54 20.78 12.60
C GLN A 56 -2.25 20.16 11.39
N SER A 57 -2.59 20.97 10.39
CA SER A 57 -3.24 20.49 9.16
C SER A 57 -2.37 19.49 8.40
N TYR A 58 -1.04 19.70 8.38
CA TYR A 58 -0.11 18.75 7.76
C TYR A 58 -0.03 17.42 8.53
N THR A 59 -0.04 17.48 9.86
CA THR A 59 -0.07 16.28 10.71
C THR A 59 -1.35 15.48 10.48
N GLU A 60 -2.51 16.14 10.41
CA GLU A 60 -3.80 15.49 10.10
C GLU A 60 -3.78 14.85 8.71
N PHE A 61 -3.28 15.55 7.70
CA PHE A 61 -3.08 15.01 6.35
C PHE A 61 -2.20 13.76 6.37
N ASN A 62 -1.02 13.82 7.00
CA ASN A 62 -0.07 12.72 7.04
C ASN A 62 -0.67 11.47 7.71
N ASN A 63 -1.41 11.66 8.81
CA ASN A 63 -2.11 10.59 9.50
C ASN A 63 -3.22 9.97 8.65
N GLY A 64 -4.02 10.80 7.97
CA GLY A 64 -5.08 10.33 7.07
C GLY A 64 -4.51 9.56 5.88
N ALA A 65 -3.49 10.12 5.23
CA ALA A 65 -2.82 9.49 4.10
C ALA A 65 -2.20 8.14 4.50
N THR A 66 -1.48 8.08 5.63
CA THR A 66 -0.90 6.83 6.15
C THR A 66 -1.97 5.76 6.35
N LYS A 67 -3.09 6.09 7.00
CA LYS A 67 -4.22 5.16 7.18
C LYS A 67 -4.81 4.67 5.86
N THR A 68 -4.94 5.55 4.87
CA THR A 68 -5.42 5.15 3.53
C THR A 68 -4.46 4.17 2.87
N ILE A 69 -3.16 4.42 2.97
CA ILE A 69 -2.10 3.59 2.37
C ILE A 69 -1.99 2.23 3.07
N GLU A 70 -2.22 2.15 4.38
CA GLU A 70 -2.33 0.88 5.10
C GLU A 70 -3.40 -0.05 4.49
N GLY A 71 -4.45 0.50 3.86
CA GLY A 71 -5.44 -0.28 3.12
C GLY A 71 -4.87 -1.09 1.95
N ILE A 72 -3.72 -0.67 1.39
CA ILE A 72 -3.02 -1.38 0.32
C ILE A 72 -2.49 -2.74 0.81
N ASP A 73 -2.07 -2.85 2.07
CA ASP A 73 -1.62 -4.14 2.65
C ASP A 73 -2.77 -5.17 2.65
N GLY A 74 -3.99 -4.73 2.93
CA GLY A 74 -5.18 -5.60 2.86
C GLY A 74 -5.41 -6.15 1.44
N MET A 75 -5.21 -5.33 0.42
CA MET A 75 -5.32 -5.74 -0.98
C MET A 75 -4.21 -6.71 -1.38
N ALA A 76 -2.97 -6.44 -0.95
CA ALA A 76 -1.85 -7.34 -1.19
C ALA A 76 -2.07 -8.72 -0.54
N LYS A 77 -2.53 -8.76 0.72
CA LYS A 77 -2.88 -9.99 1.42
C LYS A 77 -3.98 -10.78 0.72
N PHE A 78 -5.02 -10.08 0.24
CA PHE A 78 -6.10 -10.72 -0.53
C PHE A 78 -5.55 -11.43 -1.78
N LEU A 79 -4.70 -10.76 -2.55
CA LEU A 79 -4.11 -11.33 -3.76
C LEU A 79 -3.23 -12.55 -3.46
N GLU A 80 -2.45 -12.53 -2.38
CA GLU A 80 -1.66 -13.70 -1.98
C GLU A 80 -2.53 -14.89 -1.56
N GLN A 81 -3.59 -14.64 -0.78
CA GLN A 81 -4.53 -15.67 -0.37
C GLN A 81 -5.26 -16.28 -1.57
N ALA A 82 -5.68 -15.44 -2.52
CA ALA A 82 -6.27 -15.90 -3.77
C ALA A 82 -5.28 -16.78 -4.54
N ALA A 83 -4.03 -16.33 -4.71
CA ALA A 83 -2.99 -17.08 -5.40
C ALA A 83 -2.74 -18.46 -4.78
N GLN A 84 -2.65 -18.52 -3.45
CA GLN A 84 -2.46 -19.77 -2.70
C GLN A 84 -3.66 -20.71 -2.89
N THR A 85 -4.88 -20.19 -2.80
CA THR A 85 -6.11 -20.97 -2.94
C THR A 85 -6.21 -21.57 -4.34
N PHE A 86 -5.94 -20.79 -5.38
CA PHE A 86 -5.95 -21.28 -6.76
C PHE A 86 -4.86 -22.33 -7.01
N GLN A 87 -3.65 -22.12 -6.51
CA GLN A 87 -2.56 -23.09 -6.62
C GLN A 87 -2.94 -24.43 -5.97
N GLN A 88 -3.52 -24.40 -4.77
CA GLN A 88 -3.96 -25.62 -4.07
C GLN A 88 -5.09 -26.34 -4.81
N ALA A 89 -6.05 -25.60 -5.37
CA ALA A 89 -7.15 -26.19 -6.13
C ALA A 89 -6.63 -26.89 -7.40
N ASP A 90 -5.69 -26.27 -8.12
CA ASP A 90 -5.07 -26.84 -9.31
C ASP A 90 -4.28 -28.12 -9.00
N GLU A 91 -3.47 -28.10 -7.92
CA GLU A 91 -2.74 -29.28 -7.44
C GLU A 91 -3.67 -30.45 -7.05
N GLN A 92 -4.86 -30.16 -6.51
CA GLN A 92 -5.86 -31.18 -6.20
C GLN A 92 -6.52 -31.77 -7.46
N LEU A 93 -6.88 -30.92 -8.43
CA LEU A 93 -7.45 -31.37 -9.70
C LEU A 93 -6.46 -32.24 -10.48
N ALA A 94 -5.18 -31.86 -10.52
CA ALA A 94 -4.12 -32.64 -11.16
C ALA A 94 -3.99 -34.05 -10.56
N LYS A 95 -4.12 -34.18 -9.22
CA LYS A 95 -4.12 -35.48 -8.53
C LYS A 95 -5.34 -36.33 -8.88
N GLY A 96 -6.50 -35.72 -9.12
CA GLY A 96 -7.75 -36.42 -9.45
C GLY A 96 -7.79 -37.01 -10.86
N ILE A 97 -7.00 -36.47 -11.81
CA ILE A 97 -6.93 -36.95 -13.20
C ILE A 97 -5.84 -38.04 -13.38
N GLY A 98 -4.92 -38.16 -12.43
CA GLY A 98 -3.83 -39.15 -12.45
C GLY A 98 -4.22 -40.59 -12.04
N HIS A 99 -5.51 -40.90 -11.96
CA HIS A 99 -6.07 -42.21 -11.61
C HIS A 99 -6.97 -42.76 -12.71
#